data_AF-A0A2S8FXX3-F1
#
_entry.id   AF-A0A2S8FXX3-F1
#
_cell.length_a   1.000
_cell.length_b   1.000
_cell.length_c   1.000
_cell.angle_alpha   90.00
_cell.angle_beta   90.00
_cell.angle_gamma   90.00
#
_symmetry.space_group_name_H-M   'P 1'
#
loop_
_entity.id
_entity.type
_entity.pdbx_description
1 polymer ?
#
loop_
_entity_poly.entity_id
_entity_poly.type
_entity_poly.pdbx_seq_one_letter_code
_entity_poly.pdbx_strand_id
1 'polypeptide(L)'
;MQKWYGRSGNLSPEQWEAEQKRIEEQQRDVAQTFLFFAFPILMLMAPISGPIVTSILGIWLVIGSGSFWWRVVLTMGAVFVMGCWAPYFAALLLWVLFLSITLTYGMSLLFSRVHLMPTRTFQFSLWHIGGCTFLMAASLAMLRGTGFSLKEFAEIESHSHFFLLVTAITLNAVLASIPILVPARYRKAGLFGLSAILVLLLLPNIEIVLITPLTGWSPRHLHGLTFICHIVGLMVVWLFVLTIEAARGFCDVELLTYNVMEADESDPLGLLTLSDLPRSDEGT
;
A
#
# COMPACT_ATOMS: atom_id res chain seq x y z
N MET A 1 0.93 -26.93 -0.36
CA MET A 1 2.25 -26.24 -0.50
C MET A 1 3.39 -27.19 -0.85
N GLN A 2 3.51 -28.40 -0.29
CA GLN A 2 4.53 -29.40 -0.68
C GLN A 2 4.63 -29.68 -2.19
N LYS A 3 3.52 -29.64 -2.94
CA LYS A 3 3.52 -29.78 -4.41
C LYS A 3 4.28 -28.67 -5.16
N TRP A 4 4.60 -27.55 -4.50
CA TRP A 4 5.29 -26.41 -5.10
C TRP A 4 6.82 -26.51 -4.95
N TYR A 5 7.32 -26.95 -3.79
CA TYR A 5 8.74 -27.33 -3.62
C TYR A 5 9.15 -28.46 -4.58
N GLY A 6 8.22 -29.37 -4.91
CA GLY A 6 8.45 -30.38 -5.94
C GLY A 6 8.65 -29.83 -7.37
N ARG A 7 8.38 -28.54 -7.63
CA ARG A 7 8.58 -27.90 -8.95
C ARG A 7 9.84 -27.04 -9.05
N SER A 8 10.45 -26.59 -7.96
CA SER A 8 11.79 -25.96 -7.96
C SER A 8 12.92 -27.00 -7.88
N GLY A 9 12.68 -28.16 -8.50
CA GLY A 9 13.12 -29.47 -8.03
C GLY A 9 14.59 -29.84 -8.25
N ASN A 10 15.56 -28.96 -8.00
CA ASN A 10 16.99 -29.33 -7.97
C ASN A 10 17.86 -28.50 -7.00
N LEU A 11 17.32 -27.50 -6.30
CA LEU A 11 18.11 -26.68 -5.37
C LEU A 11 18.00 -27.22 -3.94
N SER A 12 19.13 -27.32 -3.24
CA SER A 12 19.11 -27.52 -1.79
C SER A 12 18.48 -26.30 -1.09
N PRO A 13 17.96 -26.44 0.15
CA PRO A 13 17.42 -25.31 0.91
C PRO A 13 18.39 -24.12 0.99
N GLU A 14 19.66 -24.36 1.26
CA GLU A 14 20.71 -23.33 1.30
C GLU A 14 20.93 -22.64 -0.05
N GLN A 15 20.93 -23.41 -1.15
CA GLN A 15 21.07 -22.85 -2.50
C GLN A 15 19.85 -22.03 -2.90
N TRP A 16 18.67 -22.44 -2.46
CA TRP A 16 17.44 -21.70 -2.68
C TRP A 16 17.43 -20.39 -1.87
N GLU A 17 17.84 -20.42 -0.60
CA GLU A 17 17.99 -19.21 0.23
C GLU A 17 19.03 -18.24 -0.36
N ALA A 18 20.17 -18.75 -0.81
CA ALA A 18 21.20 -17.94 -1.46
C ALA A 18 20.69 -17.32 -2.78
N GLU A 19 19.95 -18.09 -3.59
CA GLU A 19 19.35 -17.59 -4.83
C GLU A 19 18.27 -16.55 -4.54
N GLN A 20 17.43 -16.76 -3.52
CA GLN A 20 16.46 -15.76 -3.06
C GLN A 20 17.15 -14.49 -2.59
N LYS A 21 18.19 -14.60 -1.76
CA LYS A 21 18.94 -13.44 -1.27
C LYS A 21 19.59 -12.66 -2.42
N ARG A 22 20.20 -13.36 -3.39
CA ARG A 22 20.76 -12.74 -4.60
C ARG A 22 19.68 -12.02 -5.40
N ILE A 23 18.53 -12.68 -5.58
CA ILE A 23 17.36 -12.13 -6.25
C ILE A 23 16.87 -10.88 -5.49
N GLU A 24 16.78 -10.90 -4.16
CA GLU A 24 16.38 -9.75 -3.32
C GLU A 24 17.38 -8.58 -3.39
N GLU A 25 18.68 -8.85 -3.38
CA GLU A 25 19.72 -7.82 -3.51
C GLU A 25 19.69 -7.17 -4.89
N GLN A 26 19.62 -7.97 -5.96
CA GLN A 26 19.53 -7.47 -7.33
C GLN A 26 18.20 -6.71 -7.57
N GLN A 27 17.14 -7.10 -6.86
CA GLN A 27 15.84 -6.41 -6.88
C GLN A 27 15.86 -5.05 -6.20
N ARG A 28 16.57 -4.95 -5.07
CA ARG A 28 16.65 -3.71 -4.29
C ARG A 28 17.21 -2.56 -5.11
N ASP A 29 18.23 -2.84 -5.93
CA ASP A 29 18.87 -1.83 -6.77
C ASP A 29 17.97 -1.34 -7.91
N VAL A 30 17.19 -2.24 -8.52
CA VAL A 30 16.25 -1.89 -9.60
C VAL A 30 15.10 -1.03 -9.08
N ALA A 31 14.52 -1.38 -7.92
CA ALA A 31 13.46 -0.61 -7.30
C ALA A 31 13.95 0.80 -6.90
N GLN A 32 15.15 0.90 -6.33
CA GLN A 32 15.77 2.18 -5.98
C GLN A 32 16.04 3.04 -7.21
N THR A 33 16.58 2.46 -8.27
CA THR A 33 16.88 3.15 -9.53
C THR A 33 15.59 3.63 -10.20
N PHE A 34 14.55 2.80 -10.24
CA PHE A 34 13.26 3.17 -10.79
C PHE A 34 12.62 4.32 -10.02
N LEU A 35 12.59 4.25 -8.68
CA LEU A 35 12.09 5.34 -7.85
C LEU A 35 12.89 6.62 -8.09
N PHE A 36 14.21 6.54 -8.27
CA PHE A 36 15.05 7.69 -8.57
C PHE A 36 14.69 8.38 -9.90
N PHE A 37 14.30 7.63 -10.94
CA PHE A 37 13.94 8.19 -12.25
C PHE A 37 12.44 8.54 -12.41
N ALA A 38 11.55 7.77 -11.78
CA ALA A 38 10.12 8.03 -11.80
C ALA A 38 9.76 9.28 -10.96
N PHE A 39 10.52 9.54 -9.89
CA PHE A 39 10.25 10.62 -8.95
C PHE A 39 10.36 12.03 -9.58
N PRO A 40 11.39 12.38 -10.38
CA PRO A 40 11.42 13.66 -11.10
C PRO A 40 10.24 13.86 -12.06
N ILE A 41 9.86 12.81 -12.80
CA ILE A 41 8.73 12.87 -13.75
C ILE A 41 7.40 13.07 -13.01
N LEU A 42 7.26 12.41 -11.86
CA LEU A 42 6.13 12.57 -10.94
C LEU A 42 6.06 14.00 -10.37
N MET A 43 7.21 14.58 -10.02
CA MET A 43 7.28 15.95 -9.51
C MET A 43 6.89 16.98 -10.58
N LEU A 44 7.21 16.74 -11.85
CA LEU A 44 6.80 17.62 -12.95
C LEU A 44 5.27 17.65 -13.14
N MET A 45 4.58 16.56 -12.80
CA MET A 45 3.11 16.45 -12.89
C MET A 45 2.38 16.86 -11.59
N ALA A 46 3.13 17.18 -10.53
CA ALA A 46 2.62 17.42 -9.17
C ALA A 46 1.44 18.40 -9.05
N PRO A 47 1.35 19.52 -9.81
CA PRO A 47 0.23 20.46 -9.68
C PRO A 47 -1.13 19.84 -10.04
N ILE A 48 -1.14 18.82 -10.91
CA ILE A 48 -2.36 18.21 -11.45
C ILE A 48 -2.55 16.81 -10.85
N SER A 49 -1.48 16.04 -10.66
CA SER A 49 -1.55 14.65 -10.21
C SER A 49 -1.19 14.45 -8.74
N GLY A 50 -0.83 15.51 -8.00
CA GLY A 50 -0.33 15.42 -6.62
C GLY A 50 -1.14 14.49 -5.70
N PRO A 51 -2.48 14.64 -5.62
CA PRO A 51 -3.33 13.75 -4.82
C PRO A 51 -3.31 12.29 -5.28
N ILE A 52 -3.33 12.04 -6.60
CA ILE A 52 -3.29 10.67 -7.14
C ILE A 52 -1.93 10.02 -6.83
N VAL A 53 -0.84 10.74 -7.08
CA VAL A 53 0.53 10.28 -6.80
C VAL A 53 0.72 10.00 -5.32
N THR A 54 0.23 10.89 -4.47
CA THR A 54 0.32 10.74 -3.01
C THR A 54 -0.49 9.54 -2.52
N SER A 55 -1.65 9.27 -3.14
CA SER A 55 -2.43 8.05 -2.87
C SER A 55 -1.64 6.80 -3.23
N ILE A 56 -0.97 6.79 -4.39
CA ILE A 56 -0.14 5.66 -4.84
C ILE A 56 1.05 5.46 -3.90
N LEU A 57 1.69 6.54 -3.44
CA LEU A 57 2.76 6.48 -2.44
C LEU A 57 2.26 5.93 -1.10
N GLY A 58 1.03 6.25 -0.70
CA GLY A 58 0.41 5.67 0.49
C GLY A 58 0.15 4.17 0.34
N ILE A 59 -0.37 3.73 -0.82
CA ILE A 59 -0.53 2.31 -1.15
C ILE A 59 0.84 1.61 -1.11
N TRP A 60 1.85 2.20 -1.75
CA TRP A 60 3.22 1.68 -1.76
C TRP A 60 3.85 1.67 -0.37
N LEU A 61 3.54 2.63 0.50
CA LEU A 61 4.00 2.59 1.88
C LEU A 61 3.54 1.28 2.54
N VAL A 62 2.25 0.91 2.35
CA VAL A 62 1.57 -0.25 2.95
C VAL A 62 2.08 -1.59 2.44
N ILE A 63 2.13 -1.76 1.12
CA ILE A 63 2.43 -3.06 0.47
C ILE A 63 3.76 -3.09 -0.29
N GLY A 64 4.55 -2.02 -0.19
CA GLY A 64 5.84 -1.90 -0.87
C GLY A 64 6.90 -2.86 -0.34
N SER A 65 7.93 -3.11 -1.14
CA SER A 65 9.14 -3.84 -0.76
C SER A 65 10.22 -2.89 -0.19
N GLY A 66 11.29 -3.46 0.37
CA GLY A 66 12.42 -2.71 0.93
C GLY A 66 12.23 -2.20 2.35
N SER A 67 13.16 -1.36 2.81
CA SER A 67 13.15 -0.79 4.17
C SER A 67 11.95 0.15 4.37
N PHE A 68 11.14 -0.14 5.39
CA PHE A 68 9.99 0.69 5.77
C PHE A 68 10.38 2.16 5.95
N TRP A 69 11.45 2.43 6.71
CA TRP A 69 11.92 3.79 6.96
C TRP A 69 12.31 4.53 5.69
N TRP A 70 12.89 3.83 4.71
CA TRP A 70 13.23 4.44 3.43
C TRP A 70 11.98 4.83 2.64
N ARG A 71 10.95 3.97 2.64
CA ARG A 71 9.65 4.33 2.02
C ARG A 71 9.02 5.54 2.71
N VAL A 72 9.07 5.61 4.05
CA VAL A 72 8.56 6.76 4.80
C VAL A 72 9.29 8.04 4.41
N VAL A 73 10.63 8.03 4.40
CA VAL A 73 11.45 9.20 4.05
C VAL A 73 11.16 9.65 2.62
N LEU A 74 11.10 8.72 1.65
CA LEU A 74 10.79 9.04 0.26
C LEU A 74 9.38 9.59 0.09
N THR A 75 8.38 8.95 0.71
CA THR A 75 6.98 9.39 0.63
C THR A 75 6.80 10.77 1.27
N MET A 76 7.33 10.98 2.48
CA MET A 76 7.26 12.29 3.16
C MET A 76 8.03 13.36 2.40
N GLY A 77 9.21 13.04 1.86
CA GLY A 77 9.98 13.93 1.00
C GLY A 77 9.19 14.33 -0.25
N ALA A 78 8.52 13.38 -0.91
CA ALA A 78 7.65 13.64 -2.04
C ALA A 78 6.49 14.57 -1.66
N VAL A 79 5.78 14.25 -0.59
CA VAL A 79 4.64 15.05 -0.10
C VAL A 79 5.10 16.46 0.25
N PHE A 80 6.25 16.61 0.90
CA PHE A 80 6.83 17.91 1.22
C PHE A 80 7.18 18.72 -0.04
N VAL A 81 7.88 18.12 -1.02
CA VAL A 81 8.26 18.81 -2.26
C VAL A 81 7.03 19.20 -3.09
N MET A 82 6.01 18.33 -3.16
CA MET A 82 4.76 18.66 -3.86
C MET A 82 3.97 19.74 -3.12
N GLY A 83 3.98 19.72 -1.79
CA GLY A 83 3.20 20.61 -0.92
C GLY A 83 3.88 21.94 -0.57
N CYS A 84 5.18 22.11 -0.78
CA CYS A 84 5.94 23.24 -0.24
C CYS A 84 5.49 24.61 -0.78
N TRP A 85 4.85 24.63 -1.95
CA TRP A 85 4.35 25.85 -2.59
C TRP A 85 3.11 26.43 -1.91
N ALA A 86 2.32 25.61 -1.24
CA ALA A 86 1.08 26.02 -0.60
C ALA A 86 0.77 25.15 0.64
N PRO A 87 0.74 25.72 1.86
CA PRO A 87 0.51 24.95 3.08
C PRO A 87 -0.84 24.21 3.07
N TYR A 88 -1.87 24.76 2.41
CA TYR A 88 -3.16 24.09 2.18
C TYR A 88 -3.04 22.83 1.34
N PHE A 89 -2.22 22.89 0.30
CA PHE A 89 -1.97 21.75 -0.57
C PHE A 89 -1.17 20.68 0.19
N ALA A 90 -0.16 21.06 0.98
CA ALA A 90 0.55 20.13 1.85
C ALA A 90 -0.39 19.40 2.83
N ALA A 91 -1.30 20.12 3.48
CA ALA A 91 -2.30 19.52 4.38
C ALA A 91 -3.22 18.54 3.63
N LEU A 92 -3.66 18.89 2.42
CA LEU A 92 -4.44 17.99 1.57
C LEU A 92 -3.66 16.72 1.23
N LEU A 93 -2.38 16.83 0.83
CA LEU A 93 -1.57 15.67 0.47
C LEU A 93 -1.33 14.77 1.68
N LEU A 94 -1.13 15.33 2.88
CA LEU A 94 -1.05 14.54 4.12
C LEU A 94 -2.36 13.80 4.40
N TRP A 95 -3.51 14.43 4.18
CA TRP A 95 -4.82 13.79 4.33
C TRP A 95 -5.04 12.66 3.32
N VAL A 96 -4.69 12.88 2.06
CA VAL A 96 -4.67 11.84 1.01
C VAL A 96 -3.78 10.67 1.42
N LEU A 97 -2.57 10.95 1.93
CA LEU A 97 -1.62 9.94 2.35
C LEU A 97 -2.22 9.10 3.49
N PHE A 98 -2.84 9.74 4.48
CA PHE A 98 -3.51 9.04 5.57
C PHE A 98 -4.63 8.11 5.10
N LEU A 99 -5.53 8.65 4.28
CA LEU A 99 -6.69 7.93 3.78
C LEU A 99 -6.24 6.75 2.92
N SER A 100 -5.24 6.92 2.05
CA SER A 100 -4.74 5.84 1.19
C SER A 100 -4.10 4.72 2.01
N ILE A 101 -3.30 5.04 3.02
CA ILE A 101 -2.74 4.04 3.95
C ILE A 101 -3.87 3.27 4.64
N THR A 102 -4.83 4.00 5.22
CA THR A 102 -5.93 3.41 6.00
C THR A 102 -6.84 2.54 5.14
N LEU A 103 -7.24 3.04 3.96
CA LEU A 103 -8.09 2.32 3.02
C LEU A 103 -7.37 1.12 2.42
N THR A 104 -6.08 1.22 2.09
CA THR A 104 -5.30 0.07 1.60
C THR A 104 -5.21 -1.02 2.66
N TYR A 105 -4.98 -0.63 3.91
CA TYR A 105 -4.96 -1.55 5.04
C TYR A 105 -6.31 -2.26 5.22
N GLY A 106 -7.40 -1.48 5.28
CA GLY A 106 -8.76 -2.01 5.38
C GLY A 106 -9.13 -2.91 4.21
N MET A 107 -8.77 -2.52 2.99
CA MET A 107 -9.06 -3.29 1.78
C MET A 107 -8.30 -4.61 1.76
N SER A 108 -7.01 -4.64 2.08
CA SER A 108 -6.25 -5.90 2.15
C SER A 108 -6.80 -6.86 3.22
N LEU A 109 -7.26 -6.35 4.37
CA LEU A 109 -7.96 -7.16 5.38
C LEU A 109 -9.29 -7.70 4.85
N LEU A 110 -10.11 -6.84 4.25
CA LEU A 110 -11.40 -7.23 3.69
C LEU A 110 -11.24 -8.26 2.57
N PHE A 111 -10.28 -8.06 1.67
CA PHE A 111 -10.06 -8.89 0.49
C PHE A 111 -9.58 -10.29 0.87
N SER A 112 -8.70 -10.40 1.86
CA SER A 112 -8.26 -11.71 2.38
C SER A 112 -9.41 -12.52 2.99
N ARG A 113 -10.39 -11.84 3.61
CA ARG A 113 -11.57 -12.46 4.24
C ARG A 113 -12.68 -12.82 3.26
N VAL A 114 -13.00 -11.91 2.33
CA VAL A 114 -14.14 -12.06 1.41
C VAL A 114 -13.80 -12.96 0.22
N HIS A 115 -12.63 -12.75 -0.39
CA HIS A 115 -12.25 -13.47 -1.61
C HIS A 115 -11.40 -14.71 -1.37
N LEU A 116 -11.01 -14.99 -0.11
CA LEU A 116 -10.11 -16.09 0.26
C LEU A 116 -8.84 -16.13 -0.61
N MET A 117 -8.40 -14.97 -1.08
CA MET A 117 -7.20 -14.82 -1.89
C MET A 117 -6.03 -14.37 -1.02
N PRO A 118 -4.81 -14.86 -1.30
CA PRO A 118 -3.62 -14.33 -0.66
C PRO A 118 -3.48 -12.86 -1.03
N THR A 119 -3.42 -12.00 -0.02
CA THR A 119 -3.07 -10.59 -0.18
C THR A 119 -1.61 -10.40 0.18
N ARG A 120 -0.96 -9.41 -0.41
CA ARG A 120 0.39 -9.00 -0.02
C ARG A 120 0.37 -8.64 1.46
N THR A 121 1.26 -9.25 2.22
CA THR A 121 1.30 -9.07 3.68
C THR A 121 1.66 -7.64 4.01
N PHE A 122 1.01 -7.10 5.02
CA PHE A 122 1.40 -5.82 5.60
C PHE A 122 2.79 -5.92 6.19
N GLN A 123 3.66 -4.97 5.84
CA GLN A 123 4.96 -4.82 6.51
C GLN A 123 4.86 -3.99 7.81
N PHE A 124 3.65 -3.81 8.32
CA PHE A 124 3.34 -2.90 9.42
C PHE A 124 3.10 -3.68 10.69
N SER A 125 3.84 -3.33 11.73
CA SER A 125 3.37 -3.53 13.10
C SER A 125 2.35 -2.45 13.45
N LEU A 126 1.53 -2.67 14.46
CA LEU A 126 0.69 -1.62 15.07
C LEU A 126 1.53 -0.38 15.46
N TRP A 127 2.81 -0.59 15.77
CA TRP A 127 3.75 0.48 16.08
C TRP A 127 4.09 1.37 14.90
N HIS A 128 4.17 0.80 13.70
CA HIS A 128 4.35 1.58 12.46
C HIS A 128 3.12 2.45 12.17
N ILE A 129 1.90 1.94 12.43
CA ILE A 129 0.67 2.72 12.27
C ILE A 129 0.61 3.87 13.29
N GLY A 130 0.94 3.59 14.56
CA GLY A 130 1.06 4.61 15.61
C GLY A 130 2.11 5.67 15.28
N GLY A 131 3.28 5.25 14.79
CA GLY A 131 4.36 6.14 14.34
C GLY A 131 3.96 7.02 13.15
N CYS A 132 3.29 6.48 12.14
CA CYS A 132 2.74 7.26 11.03
C CYS A 132 1.71 8.28 11.50
N THR A 133 0.81 7.88 12.40
CA THR A 133 -0.19 8.78 12.99
C THR A 133 0.46 9.92 13.76
N PHE A 134 1.50 9.62 14.55
CA PHE A 134 2.26 10.62 15.28
C PHE A 134 3.02 11.56 14.33
N LEU A 135 3.70 11.03 13.31
CA LEU A 135 4.42 11.83 12.31
C LEU A 135 3.48 12.75 11.54
N MET A 136 2.28 12.30 11.21
CA MET A 136 1.28 13.17 10.59
C MET A 136 0.78 14.25 11.55
N ALA A 137 0.50 13.91 12.81
CA ALA A 137 0.09 14.88 13.82
C ALA A 137 1.18 15.95 14.01
N ALA A 138 2.45 15.53 14.07
CA ALA A 138 3.60 16.43 14.11
C ALA A 138 3.71 17.28 12.84
N SER A 139 3.50 16.70 11.65
CA SER A 139 3.53 17.43 10.37
C SER A 139 2.42 18.49 10.28
N LEU A 140 1.21 18.16 10.74
CA LEU A 140 0.09 19.10 10.85
C LEU A 140 0.37 20.20 11.88
N ALA A 141 1.01 19.86 13.01
CA ALA A 141 1.43 20.83 14.01
C ALA A 141 2.51 21.79 13.46
N MET A 142 3.47 21.28 12.67
CA MET A 142 4.47 22.10 11.99
C MET A 142 3.84 23.03 10.94
N LEU A 143 2.86 22.53 10.17
CA LEU A 143 2.09 23.37 9.25
C LEU A 143 1.37 24.51 9.98
N ARG A 144 0.79 24.25 11.16
CA ARG A 144 0.21 25.33 11.98
C ARG A 144 1.23 26.43 12.34
N GLY A 145 2.51 26.08 12.47
CA GLY A 145 3.61 27.03 12.69
C GLY A 145 3.90 27.96 11.50
N THR A 146 3.45 27.63 10.28
CA THR A 146 3.65 28.45 9.08
C THR A 146 2.52 29.46 8.82
N GLY A 147 1.57 29.58 9.75
CA GLY A 147 0.38 30.41 9.60
C GLY A 147 -0.85 29.67 9.08
N PHE A 148 -0.73 28.35 8.81
CA PHE A 148 -1.89 27.51 8.49
C PHE A 148 -2.91 27.57 9.62
N SER A 149 -4.12 27.98 9.29
CA SER A 149 -5.21 28.11 10.24
C SER A 149 -6.41 27.31 9.78
N LEU A 150 -6.98 26.53 10.70
CA LEU A 150 -8.30 25.92 10.51
C LEU A 150 -9.41 26.97 10.31
N LYS A 151 -9.15 28.27 10.59
CA LYS A 151 -10.11 29.35 10.31
C LYS A 151 -10.30 29.63 8.81
N GLU A 152 -9.29 29.36 7.97
CA GLU A 152 -9.52 29.38 6.52
C GLU A 152 -10.42 28.22 6.09
N PHE A 153 -10.48 27.19 6.93
CA PHE A 153 -11.50 26.15 6.87
C PHE A 153 -12.72 26.48 7.76
N ALA A 154 -13.24 27.72 7.76
CA ALA A 154 -14.47 28.09 8.50
C ALA A 154 -15.76 28.09 7.65
N GLU A 155 -15.67 28.21 6.32
CA GLU A 155 -16.83 28.08 5.41
C GLU A 155 -17.24 26.62 5.13
N ILE A 156 -18.22 26.11 5.87
CA ILE A 156 -18.67 24.70 5.90
C ILE A 156 -18.86 24.07 4.49
N GLU A 157 -19.37 24.83 3.52
CA GLU A 157 -19.64 24.33 2.17
C GLU A 157 -18.35 23.96 1.43
N SER A 158 -17.37 24.86 1.41
CA SER A 158 -16.08 24.66 0.74
C SER A 158 -15.30 23.46 1.32
N HIS A 159 -15.45 23.15 2.62
CA HIS A 159 -14.76 21.99 3.22
C HIS A 159 -15.41 20.68 2.85
N SER A 160 -16.74 20.66 2.86
CA SER A 160 -17.50 19.44 2.60
C SER A 160 -17.15 18.91 1.21
N HIS A 161 -17.08 19.78 0.20
CA HIS A 161 -16.66 19.41 -1.14
C HIS A 161 -15.20 18.96 -1.19
N PHE A 162 -14.32 19.68 -0.50
CA PHE A 162 -12.89 19.38 -0.49
C PHE A 162 -12.58 18.01 0.14
N PHE A 163 -13.15 17.72 1.32
CA PHE A 163 -12.99 16.43 2.00
C PHE A 163 -13.61 15.28 1.20
N LEU A 164 -14.79 15.47 0.61
CA LEU A 164 -15.43 14.44 -0.21
C LEU A 164 -14.66 14.16 -1.50
N LEU A 165 -14.19 15.20 -2.19
CA LEU A 165 -13.39 15.06 -3.40
C LEU A 165 -12.08 14.32 -3.13
N VAL A 166 -11.38 14.68 -2.05
CA VAL A 166 -10.14 14.00 -1.66
C VAL A 166 -10.40 12.54 -1.29
N THR A 167 -11.49 12.27 -0.57
CA THR A 167 -11.89 10.90 -0.21
C THR A 167 -12.21 10.09 -1.46
N ALA A 168 -12.94 10.68 -2.42
CA ALA A 168 -13.27 10.06 -3.71
C ALA A 168 -12.00 9.72 -4.52
N ILE A 169 -11.07 10.68 -4.69
CA ILE A 169 -9.79 10.45 -5.39
C ILE A 169 -9.00 9.32 -4.73
N THR A 170 -8.92 9.32 -3.39
CA THR A 170 -8.16 8.33 -2.64
C THR A 170 -8.79 6.94 -2.75
N LEU A 171 -10.11 6.86 -2.63
CA LEU A 171 -10.85 5.62 -2.78
C LEU A 171 -10.69 5.06 -4.20
N ASN A 172 -10.77 5.92 -5.23
CA ASN A 172 -10.48 5.54 -6.61
C ASN A 172 -9.10 4.92 -6.77
N ALA A 173 -8.05 5.57 -6.24
CA ALA A 173 -6.69 5.06 -6.34
C ALA A 173 -6.54 3.69 -5.66
N VAL A 174 -7.17 3.49 -4.50
CA VAL A 174 -7.13 2.21 -3.77
C VAL A 174 -7.92 1.12 -4.52
N LEU A 175 -9.13 1.41 -5.01
CA LEU A 175 -9.94 0.46 -5.79
C LEU A 175 -9.29 0.11 -7.13
N ALA A 176 -8.68 1.10 -7.81
CA ALA A 176 -7.86 0.90 -9.00
C ALA A 176 -6.67 -0.03 -8.72
N SER A 177 -6.15 -0.03 -7.49
CA SER A 177 -5.00 -0.82 -7.07
C SER A 177 -5.35 -2.21 -6.52
N ILE A 178 -6.64 -2.60 -6.47
CA ILE A 178 -7.07 -3.94 -6.02
C ILE A 178 -6.25 -5.08 -6.65
N PRO A 179 -5.99 -5.12 -7.97
CA PRO A 179 -5.25 -6.22 -8.56
C PRO A 179 -3.87 -6.39 -7.92
N ILE A 180 -3.26 -5.28 -7.51
CA ILE A 180 -1.90 -5.20 -6.98
C ILE A 180 -1.83 -5.55 -5.50
N LEU A 181 -2.95 -5.51 -4.78
CA LEU A 181 -3.05 -6.09 -3.44
C LEU A 181 -2.84 -7.61 -3.47
N VAL A 182 -3.08 -8.25 -4.62
CA VAL A 182 -2.86 -9.68 -4.83
C VAL A 182 -1.51 -9.90 -5.51
N PRO A 183 -0.65 -10.80 -4.99
CA PRO A 183 0.62 -11.14 -5.63
C PRO A 183 0.43 -11.55 -7.09
N ALA A 184 1.36 -11.16 -7.97
CA ALA A 184 1.24 -11.34 -9.42
C ALA A 184 0.93 -12.80 -9.81
N ARG A 185 1.49 -13.78 -9.08
CA ARG A 185 1.29 -15.22 -9.30
C ARG A 185 -0.15 -15.72 -9.10
N TYR A 186 -0.95 -15.03 -8.29
CA TYR A 186 -2.35 -15.39 -8.04
C TYR A 186 -3.33 -14.46 -8.74
N ARG A 187 -2.83 -13.43 -9.42
CA ARG A 187 -3.66 -12.42 -10.05
C ARG A 187 -4.31 -12.98 -11.31
N LYS A 188 -5.64 -12.91 -11.35
CA LYS A 188 -6.45 -13.29 -12.51
C LYS A 188 -6.97 -12.04 -13.21
N ALA A 189 -7.27 -12.15 -14.51
CA ALA A 189 -7.89 -11.07 -15.29
C ALA A 189 -9.19 -10.54 -14.66
N GLY A 190 -9.94 -11.39 -13.95
CA GLY A 190 -11.14 -11.00 -13.22
C GLY A 190 -10.92 -9.93 -12.15
N LEU A 191 -9.73 -9.81 -11.55
CA LEU A 191 -9.42 -8.75 -10.59
C LEU A 191 -9.29 -7.37 -11.25
N PHE A 192 -8.70 -7.31 -12.45
CA PHE A 192 -8.67 -6.09 -13.25
C PHE A 192 -10.07 -5.71 -13.71
N GLY A 193 -10.89 -6.68 -14.12
CA GLY A 193 -12.30 -6.46 -14.44
C GLY A 193 -13.08 -5.92 -13.24
N LEU A 194 -12.90 -6.50 -12.05
CA LEU A 194 -13.53 -6.02 -10.81
C LEU A 194 -13.11 -4.58 -10.51
N SER A 195 -11.80 -4.30 -10.54
CA SER A 195 -11.27 -2.95 -10.31
C SER A 195 -11.84 -1.94 -11.31
N ALA A 196 -11.89 -2.28 -12.60
CA ALA A 196 -12.48 -1.43 -13.63
C ALA A 196 -13.98 -1.22 -13.43
N ILE A 197 -14.75 -2.25 -13.03
CA ILE A 197 -16.18 -2.11 -12.72
C ILE A 197 -16.38 -1.18 -11.52
N LEU A 198 -15.61 -1.37 -10.46
CA LEU A 198 -15.72 -0.56 -9.24
C LEU A 198 -15.38 0.92 -9.53
N VAL A 199 -14.30 1.17 -10.27
CA VAL A 199 -13.84 2.54 -10.57
C VAL A 199 -14.63 3.19 -11.71
N LEU A 200 -14.95 2.50 -12.80
CA LEU A 200 -15.59 3.15 -13.96
C LEU A 200 -17.11 3.14 -13.91
N LEU A 201 -17.71 2.23 -13.16
CA LEU A 201 -19.17 2.08 -13.11
C LEU A 201 -19.72 2.39 -11.72
N LEU A 202 -19.22 1.75 -10.66
CA LEU A 202 -19.85 1.90 -9.35
C LEU A 202 -19.55 3.26 -8.71
N LEU A 203 -18.27 3.62 -8.58
CA LEU A 203 -17.88 4.79 -7.80
C LEU A 203 -18.31 6.13 -8.40
N PRO A 204 -18.27 6.36 -9.74
CA PRO A 204 -18.78 7.59 -10.34
C PRO A 204 -20.25 7.83 -9.98
N ASN A 205 -21.06 6.77 -9.96
CA ASN A 205 -22.47 6.88 -9.60
C ASN A 205 -22.65 7.23 -8.12
N ILE A 206 -21.86 6.62 -7.23
CA ILE A 206 -21.87 6.96 -5.80
C ILE A 206 -21.46 8.42 -5.60
N GLU A 207 -20.36 8.85 -6.23
CA GLU A 207 -19.85 10.21 -6.16
C GLU A 207 -20.89 11.22 -6.66
N ILE A 208 -21.56 10.97 -7.79
CA ILE A 208 -22.59 11.86 -8.32
C ILE A 208 -23.74 12.00 -7.33
N VAL A 209 -24.22 10.89 -6.75
CA VAL A 209 -25.31 10.92 -5.77
C VAL A 209 -24.91 11.72 -4.52
N LEU A 210 -23.66 11.62 -4.07
CA LEU A 210 -23.16 12.31 -2.89
C LEU A 210 -22.79 13.79 -3.15
N ILE A 211 -22.21 14.11 -4.31
CA ILE A 211 -21.64 15.43 -4.63
C ILE A 211 -22.69 16.38 -5.25
N THR A 212 -23.62 15.86 -6.05
CA THR A 212 -24.68 16.67 -6.68
C THR A 212 -25.47 17.53 -5.68
N PRO A 213 -26.01 16.99 -4.57
CA PRO A 213 -26.78 17.80 -3.62
C PRO A 213 -25.94 18.86 -2.92
N LEU A 214 -24.61 18.70 -2.90
CA LEU A 214 -23.72 19.59 -2.20
C LEU A 214 -23.22 20.73 -3.09
N THR A 215 -22.97 20.47 -4.36
CA THR A 215 -22.30 21.42 -5.27
C THR A 215 -23.27 22.31 -6.05
N GLY A 216 -24.54 21.93 -6.15
CA GLY A 216 -25.52 22.62 -6.98
C GLY A 216 -25.23 22.57 -8.49
N TRP A 217 -24.21 21.82 -8.91
CA TRP A 217 -23.86 21.64 -10.31
C TRP A 217 -24.90 20.75 -11.00
N SER A 218 -25.11 20.99 -12.30
CA SER A 218 -26.05 20.15 -13.03
C SER A 218 -25.51 18.70 -13.14
N PRO A 219 -26.36 17.68 -12.92
CA PRO A 219 -25.91 16.28 -12.92
C PRO A 219 -25.21 15.86 -14.21
N ARG A 220 -25.56 16.46 -15.35
CA ARG A 220 -24.97 16.15 -16.66
C ARG A 220 -23.50 16.59 -16.76
N HIS A 221 -23.16 17.78 -16.26
CA HIS A 221 -21.77 18.26 -16.28
C HIS A 221 -20.91 17.48 -15.29
N LEU A 222 -21.46 17.20 -14.10
CA LEU A 222 -20.78 16.34 -13.12
C LEU A 222 -20.50 14.95 -13.69
N HIS A 223 -21.48 14.32 -14.34
CA HIS A 223 -21.31 12.98 -14.89
C HIS A 223 -20.18 12.91 -15.94
N GLY A 224 -20.13 13.87 -16.87
CA GLY A 224 -19.07 13.92 -17.88
C GLY A 224 -17.68 14.14 -17.28
N LEU A 225 -17.55 15.10 -16.35
CA LEU A 225 -16.29 15.39 -15.69
C LEU A 225 -15.81 14.22 -14.83
N THR A 226 -16.70 13.68 -13.98
CA THR A 226 -16.40 12.53 -13.14
C THR A 226 -15.95 11.35 -14.00
N PHE A 227 -16.68 11.01 -15.06
CA PHE A 227 -16.31 9.88 -15.91
C PHE A 227 -14.90 10.03 -16.54
N ILE A 228 -14.57 11.22 -17.05
CA ILE A 228 -13.22 11.49 -17.59
C ILE A 228 -12.16 11.36 -16.50
N CYS A 229 -12.39 11.94 -15.32
CA CYS A 229 -11.47 11.85 -14.18
C CYS A 229 -11.23 10.41 -13.75
N HIS A 230 -12.25 9.56 -13.76
CA HIS A 230 -12.14 8.14 -13.41
C HIS A 230 -11.37 7.34 -14.45
N ILE A 231 -11.59 7.57 -15.74
CA ILE A 231 -10.81 6.93 -16.82
C ILE A 231 -9.34 7.32 -16.71
N VAL A 232 -9.07 8.63 -16.69
CA VAL A 232 -7.69 9.15 -16.63
C VAL A 232 -7.02 8.70 -15.33
N GLY A 233 -7.72 8.80 -14.21
CA GLY A 233 -7.23 8.35 -12.90
C GLY A 233 -6.90 6.86 -12.88
N LEU A 234 -7.77 6.00 -13.41
CA LEU A 234 -7.53 4.56 -13.52
C LEU A 234 -6.30 4.27 -14.38
N MET A 235 -6.18 4.91 -15.54
CA MET A 235 -5.04 4.74 -16.44
C MET A 235 -3.73 5.17 -15.78
N VAL A 236 -3.73 6.32 -15.09
CA VAL A 236 -2.57 6.81 -14.35
C VAL A 236 -2.19 5.84 -13.24
N VAL A 237 -3.16 5.43 -12.40
CA VAL A 237 -2.90 4.50 -11.30
C VAL A 237 -2.36 3.18 -11.82
N TRP A 238 -3.00 2.58 -12.83
CA TRP A 238 -2.51 1.32 -13.41
C TRP A 238 -1.13 1.47 -14.03
N LEU A 239 -0.87 2.53 -14.79
CA LEU A 239 0.45 2.77 -15.37
C LEU A 239 1.51 2.84 -14.27
N PHE A 240 1.30 3.67 -13.26
CA PHE A 240 2.25 3.83 -12.15
C PHE A 240 2.43 2.56 -11.35
N VAL A 241 1.32 1.96 -10.92
CA VAL A 241 1.35 0.81 -10.05
C VAL A 241 1.93 -0.41 -10.79
N LEU A 242 1.59 -0.63 -12.07
CA LEU A 242 2.21 -1.69 -12.87
C LEU A 242 3.70 -1.42 -13.12
N THR A 243 4.10 -0.15 -13.26
CA THR A 243 5.52 0.19 -13.42
C THR A 243 6.29 -0.02 -12.12
N ILE A 244 5.74 0.38 -10.97
CA ILE A 244 6.30 0.08 -9.64
C ILE A 244 6.40 -1.43 -9.46
N GLU A 245 5.39 -2.18 -9.87
CA GLU A 245 5.42 -3.64 -9.80
C GLU A 245 6.46 -4.27 -10.75
N ALA A 246 6.57 -3.77 -11.98
CA ALA A 246 7.59 -4.23 -12.93
C ALA A 246 9.00 -3.96 -12.38
N ALA A 247 9.18 -2.86 -11.64
CA ALA A 247 10.37 -2.56 -10.87
C ALA A 247 10.48 -3.34 -9.54
N ARG A 248 9.56 -4.29 -9.29
CA ARG A 248 9.47 -5.12 -8.08
C ARG A 248 9.39 -4.32 -6.78
N GLY A 249 8.76 -3.16 -6.86
CA GLY A 249 8.54 -2.25 -5.74
C GLY A 249 7.49 -2.73 -4.72
N PHE A 250 6.83 -3.86 -4.95
CA PHE A 250 5.87 -4.46 -4.01
C PHE A 250 6.40 -5.75 -3.40
N CYS A 251 6.01 -6.01 -2.16
CA CYS A 251 6.46 -7.18 -1.42
C CYS A 251 5.59 -8.40 -1.74
N ASP A 252 6.19 -9.43 -2.32
CA ASP A 252 5.55 -10.74 -2.51
C ASP A 252 6.05 -11.70 -1.42
N VAL A 253 5.49 -11.63 -0.21
CA VAL A 253 5.93 -12.50 0.89
C VAL A 253 5.47 -13.93 0.65
N GLU A 254 6.43 -14.80 0.40
CA GLU A 254 6.31 -16.26 0.47
C GLU A 254 7.26 -16.85 1.55
N LEU A 255 8.01 -16.01 2.28
CA LEU A 255 9.25 -16.44 2.98
C LEU A 255 9.26 -16.32 4.52
N LEU A 256 8.49 -15.42 5.14
CA LEU A 256 8.62 -15.18 6.60
C LEU A 256 7.81 -16.15 7.47
N THR A 257 6.67 -16.66 6.98
CA THR A 257 5.76 -17.49 7.78
C THR A 257 6.23 -18.95 7.86
N TYR A 258 7.04 -19.42 6.90
CA TYR A 258 7.50 -20.80 6.88
C TYR A 258 8.69 -21.03 7.82
N ASN A 259 9.65 -20.09 7.88
CA ASN A 259 10.80 -20.18 8.80
C ASN A 259 10.41 -20.13 10.30
N VAL A 260 9.26 -19.53 10.63
CA VAL A 260 8.74 -19.53 12.02
C VAL A 260 8.02 -20.84 12.36
N MET A 261 7.37 -21.49 11.39
CA MET A 261 6.71 -22.78 11.62
C MET A 261 7.68 -23.96 11.57
N GLU A 262 8.69 -23.93 10.70
CA GLU A 262 9.71 -24.99 10.64
C GLU A 262 10.71 -24.92 11.82
N ALA A 263 10.94 -23.72 12.38
CA ALA A 263 11.70 -23.58 13.63
C ALA A 263 10.97 -24.16 14.85
N ASP A 264 9.63 -24.19 14.84
CA ASP A 264 8.81 -24.72 15.94
C ASP A 264 8.57 -26.24 15.82
N GLU A 265 8.58 -26.80 14.59
CA GLU A 265 8.49 -28.26 14.38
C GLU A 265 9.85 -28.98 14.47
N SER A 266 10.96 -28.26 14.54
CA SER A 266 12.31 -28.84 14.69
C SER A 266 12.72 -29.18 16.13
N ASP A 267 11.82 -28.99 17.11
CA ASP A 267 11.95 -29.60 18.44
C ASP A 267 10.80 -30.56 18.79
N PRO A 268 10.75 -31.77 18.19
CA PRO A 268 9.87 -32.82 18.66
C PRO A 268 10.45 -33.61 19.86
N LEU A 269 11.60 -33.25 20.43
CA LEU A 269 12.38 -34.12 21.33
C LEU A 269 13.09 -33.44 22.53
N GLY A 270 12.55 -32.32 23.03
CA GLY A 270 12.96 -31.74 24.31
C GLY A 270 12.32 -32.35 25.57
N LEU A 271 11.58 -33.45 25.46
CA LEU A 271 11.04 -34.20 26.61
C LEU A 271 11.88 -35.46 26.84
N LEU A 272 13.09 -35.24 27.36
CA LEU A 272 13.90 -36.28 28.00
C LEU A 272 13.08 -36.87 29.16
N THR A 273 12.42 -37.99 28.91
CA THR A 273 11.93 -38.87 29.95
C THR A 273 13.12 -39.33 30.79
N LEU A 274 13.09 -38.96 32.06
CA LEU A 274 14.07 -39.28 33.11
C LEU A 274 14.07 -40.78 33.50
N SER A 275 13.75 -41.67 32.57
CA SER A 275 13.56 -43.12 32.77
C SER A 275 14.69 -43.98 32.22
N ASP A 276 15.62 -43.44 31.44
CA ASP A 276 16.69 -44.22 30.78
C ASP A 276 18.07 -44.05 31.43
N LEU A 277 18.11 -43.88 32.75
CA LEU A 277 19.36 -44.07 33.49
C LEU A 277 19.55 -45.57 33.78
N PRO A 278 20.69 -46.17 33.41
CA PRO A 278 21.00 -47.55 33.77
C PRO A 278 21.06 -47.66 35.31
N ARG A 279 20.25 -48.56 35.87
CA ARG A 279 20.44 -49.03 37.24
C ARG A 279 21.81 -49.70 37.31
N SER A 280 22.72 -49.10 38.07
CA SER A 280 23.92 -49.78 38.55
C SER A 280 23.46 -50.90 39.50
N ASP A 281 23.48 -52.13 39.01
CA ASP A 281 23.56 -53.30 39.86
C ASP A 281 24.94 -53.28 40.54
N GLU A 282 25.00 -52.70 41.74
CA GLU A 282 26.08 -52.99 42.68
C GLU A 282 25.76 -54.31 43.37
N GLY A 283 26.51 -55.34 43.01
CA GLY A 283 26.58 -56.57 43.78
C GLY A 283 27.43 -56.37 45.03
N THR A 284 26.88 -56.78 46.17
CA THR A 284 27.58 -57.38 47.32
C THR A 284 26.70 -58.44 47.94
#